data_AF-A0A5N5EXJ9-F1
#
_entry.id   AF-A0A5N5EXJ9-F1
#
_cell.length_a   1.000
_cell.length_b   1.000
_cell.length_c   1.000
_cell.angle_alpha   90.00
_cell.angle_beta   90.00
_cell.angle_gamma   90.00
#
_symmetry.space_group_name_H-M   'P 1'
#
loop_
_entity.id
_entity.type
_entity.pdbx_description
1 polymer ?
#
loop_
_entity_poly.entity_id
_entity_poly.type
_entity_poly.pdbx_seq_one_letter_code
_entity_poly.pdbx_strand_id
1 'polypeptide(L)'
;MEGLRQLEALCERLYNSQDSVERAHAENTLKCFSVNIEYISQCQYILDNAMTPYALMLASSSLLKQVTEQKLALQLRLDIRNYLINYLATRGRELQPFVTASLVLLLCRLTKFGWFDDDRFRDVVKQSMNFLNQRIPAFLNRTYTGVRFLAQNSSSFILV
;
A
#
# COMPACT_ATOMS: atom_id res chain seq x y z
N MET A 1 18.52 -5.51 -15.04
CA MET A 1 17.35 -6.39 -14.81
C MET A 1 17.61 -7.50 -13.78
N GLU A 2 18.85 -7.90 -13.51
CA GLU A 2 19.20 -8.93 -12.51
C GLU A 2 18.67 -8.65 -11.08
N GLY A 3 18.77 -7.40 -10.61
CA GLY A 3 18.45 -7.06 -9.22
C GLY A 3 16.97 -7.22 -8.84
N LEU A 4 16.04 -6.95 -9.77
CA LEU A 4 14.61 -7.10 -9.50
C LEU A 4 14.21 -8.57 -9.40
N ARG A 5 14.74 -9.42 -10.28
CA ARG A 5 14.47 -10.87 -10.25
C ARG A 5 15.00 -11.52 -8.98
N GLN A 6 16.17 -11.10 -8.51
CA GLN A 6 16.71 -11.57 -7.23
C GLN A 6 15.84 -11.12 -6.05
N LEU A 7 15.35 -9.88 -6.08
CA LEU A 7 14.41 -9.38 -5.07
C LEU A 7 13.11 -10.20 -5.06
N GLU A 8 12.54 -10.47 -6.23
CA GLU A 8 11.33 -11.29 -6.34
C GLU A 8 11.54 -12.69 -5.74
N ALA A 9 12.70 -13.32 -6.01
CA ALA A 9 13.05 -14.62 -5.42
C ALA A 9 13.20 -14.55 -3.89
N LEU A 10 13.75 -13.46 -3.35
CA LEU A 10 13.82 -13.24 -1.90
C LEU A 10 12.43 -13.05 -1.29
N CYS A 11 11.53 -12.32 -1.97
CA CYS A 11 10.15 -12.16 -1.52
C CYS A 11 9.42 -13.51 -1.50
N GLU A 12 9.57 -14.33 -2.54
CA GLU A 12 9.01 -15.69 -2.57
C GLU A 12 9.46 -16.52 -1.36
N ARG A 13 10.77 -16.51 -1.04
CA ARG A 13 11.31 -17.20 0.13
C ARG A 13 10.77 -16.65 1.44
N LEU A 14 10.62 -15.32 1.55
CA LEU A 14 10.09 -14.67 2.75
C LEU A 14 8.67 -15.15 3.09
N TYR A 15 7.81 -15.33 2.08
CA TYR A 15 6.40 -15.68 2.29
C TYR A 15 6.09 -17.18 2.17
N ASN A 16 6.89 -17.95 1.41
CA ASN A 16 6.60 -19.36 1.12
C ASN A 16 7.59 -20.37 1.73
N SER A 17 8.79 -19.97 2.18
CA SER A 17 9.76 -20.94 2.73
C SER A 17 9.30 -21.48 4.09
N GLN A 18 9.42 -22.80 4.28
CA GLN A 18 9.19 -23.47 5.55
C GLN A 18 10.45 -23.48 6.43
N ASP A 19 11.61 -23.18 5.87
CA ASP A 19 12.87 -23.06 6.61
C ASP A 19 12.95 -21.68 7.27
N SER A 20 13.06 -21.69 8.61
CA SER A 20 13.15 -20.46 9.40
C SER A 20 14.43 -19.67 9.12
N VAL A 21 15.54 -20.33 8.77
CA VAL A 21 16.82 -19.70 8.49
C VAL A 21 16.77 -18.98 7.14
N GLU A 22 16.23 -19.63 6.11
CA GLU A 22 16.06 -19.00 4.79
C GLU A 22 15.12 -17.79 4.85
N ARG A 23 14.00 -17.93 5.58
CA ARG A 23 13.04 -16.84 5.78
C ARG A 23 13.67 -15.67 6.52
N ALA A 24 14.42 -15.93 7.59
CA ALA A 24 15.13 -14.90 8.35
C ALA A 24 16.24 -14.22 7.52
N HIS A 25 16.92 -14.96 6.65
CA HIS A 25 17.90 -14.38 5.73
C HIS A 25 17.22 -13.42 4.75
N ALA A 26 16.14 -13.86 4.09
CA ALA A 26 15.37 -13.01 3.18
C ALA A 26 14.82 -11.76 3.89
N GLU A 27 14.27 -11.92 5.10
CA GLU A 27 13.76 -10.81 5.90
C GLU A 27 14.86 -9.79 6.22
N ASN A 28 16.04 -10.24 6.67
CA ASN A 28 17.16 -9.35 6.99
C ASN A 28 17.65 -8.56 5.78
N THR A 29 17.71 -9.20 4.62
CA THR A 29 18.09 -8.51 3.37
C THR A 29 17.05 -7.49 2.94
N LEU A 30 15.76 -7.80 3.07
CA LEU A 30 14.66 -6.93 2.64
C LEU A 30 14.28 -5.85 3.67
N LYS A 31 14.79 -5.93 4.90
CA LYS A 31 14.46 -5.01 6.00
C LYS A 31 14.80 -3.55 5.70
N CYS A 32 15.83 -3.29 4.88
CA CYS A 32 16.25 -1.93 4.52
C CYS A 32 15.12 -1.11 3.87
N PHE A 33 14.27 -1.76 3.06
CA PHE A 33 13.12 -1.14 2.39
C PHE A 33 12.13 -0.51 3.35
N SER A 34 12.03 -1.02 4.57
CA SER A 34 11.07 -0.54 5.56
C SER A 34 11.67 0.45 6.56
N VAL A 35 13.00 0.60 6.57
CA VAL A 35 13.73 1.41 7.56
C VAL A 35 14.32 2.68 6.95
N ASN A 36 14.72 2.68 5.68
CA ASN A 36 15.35 3.85 5.06
C ASN A 36 14.41 4.49 4.00
N ILE A 37 14.00 5.75 4.24
CA ILE A 37 13.12 6.54 3.35
C ILE A 37 13.66 6.70 1.93
N GLU A 38 14.97 6.57 1.73
CA GLU A 38 15.58 6.60 0.40
C GLU A 38 15.06 5.47 -0.50
N TYR A 39 14.56 4.39 0.09
CA TYR A 39 13.97 3.26 -0.62
C TYR A 39 12.51 3.48 -1.02
N ILE A 40 11.88 4.63 -0.70
CA ILE A 40 10.50 4.93 -1.13
C ILE A 40 10.39 4.86 -2.65
N SER A 41 11.30 5.51 -3.37
CA SER A 41 11.34 5.48 -4.84
C SER A 41 11.57 4.06 -5.37
N GLN A 42 12.37 3.26 -4.66
CA GLN A 42 12.60 1.86 -5.03
C GLN A 42 11.35 1.00 -4.79
N CYS A 43 10.57 1.24 -3.73
CA CYS A 43 9.29 0.59 -3.50
C CYS A 43 8.29 0.92 -4.63
N GLN A 44 8.24 2.18 -5.09
CA GLN A 44 7.41 2.57 -6.23
C GLN A 44 7.89 1.87 -7.52
N TYR A 45 9.21 1.81 -7.75
CA TYR A 45 9.77 1.07 -8.87
C TYR A 45 9.39 -0.42 -8.84
N ILE A 46 9.42 -1.06 -7.66
CA ILE A 46 8.98 -2.46 -7.50
C ILE A 46 7.49 -2.60 -7.81
N LEU A 47 6.65 -1.68 -7.31
CA LEU A 47 5.21 -1.70 -7.62
C LEU A 47 4.97 -1.59 -9.14
N ASP A 48 5.71 -0.74 -9.83
CA ASP A 48 5.53 -0.53 -11.27
C ASP A 48 6.05 -1.69 -12.14
N ASN A 49 7.13 -2.36 -11.71
CA ASN A 49 7.87 -3.29 -12.57
C ASN A 49 7.85 -4.76 -12.13
N ALA A 50 7.50 -5.05 -10.87
CA ALA A 50 7.47 -6.43 -10.39
C ALA A 50 6.28 -7.20 -10.97
N MET A 51 6.54 -8.47 -11.25
CA MET A 51 5.58 -9.41 -11.82
C MET A 51 5.06 -10.39 -10.75
N THR A 52 5.77 -10.53 -9.62
CA THR A 52 5.33 -11.39 -8.51
C THR A 52 4.49 -10.63 -7.49
N PRO A 53 3.38 -11.22 -7.00
CA PRO A 53 2.51 -10.56 -6.04
C PRO A 53 3.19 -10.35 -4.67
N TYR A 54 4.18 -11.19 -4.33
CA TYR A 54 4.93 -11.08 -3.09
C TYR A 54 5.91 -9.90 -3.08
N ALA A 55 6.49 -9.55 -4.23
CA ALA A 55 7.29 -8.33 -4.35
C ALA A 55 6.43 -7.07 -4.22
N LEU A 56 5.22 -7.07 -4.82
CA LEU A 56 4.24 -5.99 -4.63
C LEU A 56 3.81 -5.88 -3.16
N MET A 57 3.57 -7.01 -2.49
CA MET A 57 3.24 -7.06 -1.07
C MET A 57 4.38 -6.53 -0.19
N LEU A 58 5.64 -6.90 -0.49
CA LEU A 58 6.81 -6.34 0.20
C LEU A 58 6.83 -4.82 0.07
N ALA A 59 6.80 -4.29 -1.15
CA ALA A 59 6.87 -2.86 -1.39
C ALA A 59 5.73 -2.10 -0.69
N SER A 60 4.50 -2.63 -0.78
CA SER A 60 3.34 -2.07 -0.07
C SER A 60 3.52 -2.07 1.45
N SER A 61 4.04 -3.16 2.02
CA SER A 61 4.24 -3.31 3.46
C SER A 61 5.38 -2.42 3.98
N SER A 62 6.44 -2.28 3.19
CA SER A 62 7.57 -1.40 3.47
C SER A 62 7.15 0.07 3.49
N LEU A 63 6.39 0.52 2.48
CA LEU A 63 5.83 1.87 2.46
C LEU A 63 4.88 2.12 3.64
N LEU A 64 4.04 1.14 4.01
CA LEU A 64 3.15 1.25 5.17
C LEU A 64 3.92 1.45 6.46
N LYS A 65 5.00 0.68 6.65
CA LYS A 65 5.86 0.81 7.83
C LYS A 65 6.53 2.18 7.87
N GLN A 66 7.11 2.64 6.75
CA GLN A 66 7.75 3.96 6.68
C GLN A 66 6.79 5.11 6.96
N VAL A 67 5.59 5.11 6.37
CA VAL A 67 4.57 6.13 6.61
C VAL A 67 4.09 6.14 8.07
N THR A 68 4.12 4.98 8.73
CA THR A 68 3.61 4.83 10.10
C THR A 68 4.65 5.17 11.15
N GLU A 69 5.89 4.73 10.95
CA GLU A 69 6.96 4.84 11.95
C GLU A 69 7.82 6.09 11.76
N GLN A 70 7.81 6.70 10.57
CA GLN A 70 8.70 7.81 10.25
C GLN A 70 7.93 9.11 9.97
N LYS A 71 8.52 10.22 10.39
CA LYS A 71 7.97 11.55 10.14
C LYS A 71 8.33 12.04 8.74
N LEU A 72 7.60 11.56 7.75
CA LEU A 72 7.77 11.97 6.36
C LEU A 72 7.29 13.41 6.15
N ALA A 73 8.00 14.15 5.30
CA ALA A 73 7.59 15.50 4.88
C ALA A 73 6.19 15.47 4.26
N LEU A 74 5.41 16.54 4.47
CA LEU A 74 4.04 16.64 3.96
C LEU A 74 3.96 16.37 2.45
N GLN A 75 4.84 17.00 1.66
CA GLN A 75 4.87 16.83 0.21
C GLN A 75 5.08 15.37 -0.19
N LEU A 76 6.03 14.68 0.45
CA LEU A 76 6.31 13.27 0.18
C LEU A 76 5.09 12.37 0.49
N ARG A 77 4.37 12.63 1.58
CA ARG A 77 3.14 11.89 1.90
C ARG A 77 2.04 12.11 0.86
N LEU A 78 1.92 13.33 0.34
CA LEU A 78 0.96 13.66 -0.72
C LEU A 78 1.34 12.97 -2.03
N ASP A 79 2.63 12.92 -2.36
CA ASP A 79 3.13 12.28 -3.57
C ASP A 79 2.88 10.76 -3.52
N ILE A 80 3.19 10.11 -2.40
CA ILE A 80 2.89 8.67 -2.20
C ILE A 80 1.39 8.43 -2.32
N ARG A 81 0.55 9.26 -1.70
CA ARG A 81 -0.91 9.14 -1.78
C ARG A 81 -1.41 9.23 -3.22
N ASN A 82 -0.98 10.26 -3.96
CA ASN A 82 -1.39 10.46 -5.35
C ASN A 82 -0.94 9.30 -6.24
N TYR A 83 0.30 8.84 -6.04
CA TYR A 83 0.82 7.65 -6.70
C TYR A 83 -0.07 6.42 -6.45
N LEU A 84 -0.43 6.13 -5.20
CA LEU A 84 -1.26 4.97 -4.86
C LEU A 84 -2.67 5.04 -5.45
N ILE A 85 -3.27 6.23 -5.47
CA ILE A 85 -4.59 6.44 -6.10
C ILE A 85 -4.51 6.13 -7.59
N ASN A 86 -3.51 6.67 -8.28
CA ASN A 86 -3.31 6.43 -9.72
C ASN A 86 -2.98 4.95 -9.98
N TYR A 87 -2.16 4.33 -9.15
CA TYR A 87 -1.77 2.93 -9.27
C TYR A 87 -2.97 1.99 -9.09
N LEU A 88 -3.78 2.20 -8.06
CA LEU A 88 -5.00 1.42 -7.82
C LEU A 88 -6.05 1.65 -8.92
N ALA A 89 -6.18 2.87 -9.44
CA ALA A 89 -7.11 3.18 -10.51
C ALA A 89 -6.74 2.50 -11.85
N THR A 90 -5.44 2.40 -12.14
CA THR A 90 -4.94 1.85 -13.41
C THR A 90 -4.75 0.34 -13.36
N ARG A 91 -4.12 -0.19 -12.31
CA ARG A 91 -3.72 -1.60 -12.21
C ARG A 91 -4.54 -2.43 -11.22
N GLY A 92 -5.37 -1.81 -10.38
CA GLY A 92 -6.04 -2.48 -9.26
C GLY A 92 -6.92 -3.69 -9.63
N ARG A 93 -7.39 -3.78 -10.88
CA ARG A 93 -8.20 -4.92 -11.38
C ARG A 93 -7.38 -6.18 -11.68
N GLU A 94 -6.08 -6.01 -11.95
CA GLU A 94 -5.16 -7.10 -12.32
C GLU A 94 -4.41 -7.65 -11.11
N LEU A 95 -4.44 -6.92 -9.99
CA LEU A 95 -3.73 -7.29 -8.77
C LEU A 95 -4.45 -8.41 -8.02
N GLN A 96 -3.66 -9.25 -7.35
CA GLN A 96 -4.22 -10.25 -6.44
C GLN A 96 -4.94 -9.58 -5.27
N PRO A 97 -6.06 -10.16 -4.77
CA PRO A 97 -6.88 -9.51 -3.73
C PRO A 97 -6.11 -9.09 -2.49
N PHE A 98 -5.12 -9.87 -2.07
CA PHE A 98 -4.31 -9.58 -0.90
C PHE A 98 -3.37 -8.37 -1.11
N VAL A 99 -2.83 -8.19 -2.32
CA VAL A 99 -2.00 -7.03 -2.69
C VAL A 99 -2.86 -5.77 -2.77
N THR A 100 -4.05 -5.87 -3.36
CA THR A 100 -5.00 -4.76 -3.38
C THR A 100 -5.38 -4.34 -1.96
N ALA A 101 -5.62 -5.29 -1.07
CA ALA A 101 -5.93 -5.00 0.33
C ALA A 101 -4.78 -4.27 1.05
N SER A 102 -3.52 -4.66 0.84
CA SER A 102 -2.37 -3.99 1.47
C SER A 102 -2.18 -2.55 0.97
N LEU A 103 -2.37 -2.32 -0.33
CA LEU A 103 -2.27 -0.98 -0.92
C LEU A 103 -3.40 -0.06 -0.45
N VAL A 104 -4.62 -0.59 -0.35
CA VAL A 104 -5.75 0.14 0.22
C VAL A 104 -5.47 0.48 1.68
N LEU A 105 -4.95 -0.46 2.48
CA LEU A 105 -4.58 -0.20 3.87
C LEU A 105 -3.54 0.92 4.00
N LEU A 106 -2.53 0.94 3.13
CA LEU A 106 -1.54 2.02 3.06
C LEU A 106 -2.19 3.38 2.75
N LEU A 107 -3.10 3.43 1.77
CA LEU A 107 -3.84 4.66 1.44
C LEU A 107 -4.71 5.13 2.61
N CYS A 108 -5.34 4.21 3.33
CA CYS A 108 -6.09 4.50 4.54
C CYS A 108 -5.20 5.09 5.63
N ARG A 109 -4.00 4.53 5.81
CA ARG A 109 -3.03 4.98 6.83
C ARG A 109 -2.50 6.38 6.50
N LEU A 110 -2.19 6.66 5.24
CA LEU A 110 -1.79 8.00 4.78
C LEU A 110 -2.89 9.04 5.03
N THR A 111 -4.12 8.71 4.63
CA THR A 111 -5.28 9.55 4.85
C THR A 111 -5.51 9.79 6.34
N LYS A 112 -5.31 8.75 7.17
CA LYS A 112 -5.44 8.85 8.63
C LYS A 112 -4.48 9.88 9.21
N PHE A 113 -3.20 9.72 8.91
CA PHE A 113 -2.16 10.58 9.48
C PHE A 113 -2.16 11.99 8.89
N GLY A 114 -2.54 12.14 7.62
CA GLY A 114 -2.64 13.44 6.97
C GLY A 114 -3.95 14.17 7.21
N TRP A 115 -4.91 13.59 7.94
CA TRP A 115 -6.28 14.11 8.04
C TRP A 115 -6.35 15.56 8.51
N PHE A 116 -5.53 15.93 9.50
CA PHE A 116 -5.47 17.28 10.05
C PHE A 116 -4.36 18.15 9.45
N ASP A 117 -3.45 17.55 8.67
CA ASP A 117 -2.32 18.27 8.09
C ASP A 117 -2.72 19.02 6.83
N ASP A 118 -3.57 18.43 5.98
CA ASP A 118 -3.94 19.01 4.69
C ASP A 118 -5.28 18.46 4.16
N ASP A 119 -6.12 19.36 3.64
CA ASP A 119 -7.45 19.06 3.09
C ASP A 119 -7.44 18.00 1.98
N ARG A 120 -6.35 17.93 1.21
CA ARG A 120 -6.22 16.98 0.10
C ARG A 120 -6.28 15.52 0.57
N PHE A 121 -5.95 15.22 1.83
CA PHE A 121 -6.13 13.87 2.37
C PHE A 121 -7.61 13.51 2.54
N ARG A 122 -8.48 14.49 2.80
CA ARG A 122 -9.92 14.29 2.98
C ARG A 122 -10.65 14.12 1.66
N ASP A 123 -10.13 14.70 0.58
CA ASP A 123 -10.76 14.60 -0.75
C ASP A 123 -10.78 13.17 -1.29
N VAL A 124 -9.80 12.35 -0.95
CA VAL A 124 -9.77 10.91 -1.29
C VAL A 124 -10.98 10.18 -0.73
N VAL A 125 -11.41 10.52 0.50
CA VAL A 125 -12.58 9.92 1.15
C VAL A 125 -13.87 10.39 0.48
N LYS A 126 -13.95 11.66 0.07
CA LYS A 126 -15.11 12.19 -0.65
C LYS A 126 -15.28 11.52 -2.00
N GLN A 127 -14.20 11.39 -2.77
CA GLN A 127 -14.22 10.71 -4.07
C GLN A 127 -14.63 9.24 -3.91
N SER A 128 -14.04 8.56 -2.93
CA SER A 128 -14.35 7.19 -2.54
C SER A 128 -15.83 6.97 -2.19
N MET A 129 -16.44 7.86 -1.39
CA MET A 129 -17.86 7.79 -1.06
C MET A 129 -18.75 8.02 -2.28
N ASN A 130 -18.37 8.94 -3.18
CA ASN A 130 -19.12 9.17 -4.42
C ASN A 130 -19.13 7.94 -5.33
N PHE A 131 -18.02 7.20 -5.42
CA PHE A 131 -17.95 5.93 -6.14
C PHE A 131 -18.81 4.83 -5.51
N LEU A 132 -18.89 4.75 -4.18
CA LEU A 132 -19.73 3.77 -3.46
C LEU A 132 -21.23 4.07 -3.56
N ASN A 133 -21.61 5.35 -3.63
CA ASN A 133 -23.00 5.78 -3.74
C ASN A 133 -23.57 5.63 -5.17
N GLN A 134 -22.72 5.43 -6.17
CA GLN A 134 -23.15 5.01 -7.51
C GLN A 134 -23.36 3.48 -7.50
N ARG A 135 -24.59 3.02 -7.71
CA ARG A 135 -24.96 1.58 -7.68
C ARG A 135 -24.20 0.79 -8.75
N ILE A 136 -23.13 0.11 -8.33
CA ILE A 136 -22.33 -0.78 -9.16
C ILE A 136 -22.63 -2.25 -8.77
N PRO A 137 -22.69 -3.21 -9.74
CA PRO A 137 -22.97 -4.62 -9.47
C PRO A 137 -21.99 -5.30 -8.50
N ALA A 138 -22.51 -6.26 -7.73
CA ALA A 138 -21.93 -6.87 -6.53
C ALA A 138 -20.51 -7.46 -6.66
N PHE A 139 -20.02 -7.74 -7.87
CA PHE A 139 -18.66 -8.20 -8.12
C PHE A 139 -17.60 -7.12 -7.81
N LEU A 140 -17.90 -5.84 -8.04
CA LEU A 140 -17.01 -4.73 -7.68
C LEU A 140 -17.01 -4.44 -6.17
N ASN A 141 -18.04 -4.87 -5.43
CA ASN A 141 -18.15 -4.68 -3.98
C ASN A 141 -16.99 -5.36 -3.21
N ARG A 142 -16.38 -6.42 -3.79
CA ARG A 142 -15.28 -7.17 -3.16
C ARG A 142 -13.93 -6.43 -3.21
N THR A 143 -13.74 -5.56 -4.21
CA THR A 143 -12.52 -4.73 -4.36
C THR A 143 -12.59 -3.46 -3.53
N TYR A 144 -13.80 -2.95 -3.25
CA TYR A 144 -14.03 -1.71 -2.50
C TYR A 144 -14.39 -1.90 -1.02
N THR A 145 -14.28 -3.11 -0.47
CA THR A 145 -14.52 -3.36 0.97
C THR A 145 -13.63 -2.47 1.86
N GLY A 146 -12.40 -2.16 1.44
CA GLY A 146 -11.51 -1.24 2.15
C GLY A 146 -11.91 0.23 2.02
N VAL A 147 -12.57 0.62 0.93
CA VAL A 147 -13.15 1.96 0.75
C VAL A 147 -14.45 2.12 1.55
N ARG A 148 -15.21 1.04 1.69
CA ARG A 148 -16.32 0.95 2.64
C ARG A 148 -15.83 0.98 4.10
N PHE A 149 -14.64 0.44 4.36
CA PHE A 149 -13.95 0.57 5.64
C PHE A 149 -13.54 2.03 5.92
N LEU A 150 -13.07 2.78 4.92
CA LEU A 150 -12.83 4.23 5.03
C LEU A 150 -14.10 5.00 5.37
N ALA A 151 -15.22 4.67 4.73
CA ALA A 151 -16.52 5.29 4.98
C ALA A 151 -17.19 4.86 6.30
N GLN A 152 -16.92 3.65 6.80
CA GLN A 152 -17.43 3.17 8.10
C GLN A 152 -16.56 3.61 9.27
N ASN A 153 -15.24 3.77 9.08
CA ASN A 153 -14.33 4.20 10.13
C ASN A 153 -14.27 5.71 10.30
N SER A 154 -14.78 6.53 9.36
CA SER A 154 -14.86 7.98 9.57
C SER A 154 -15.61 8.37 10.87
N SER A 155 -16.50 7.52 11.38
CA SER A 155 -17.14 7.70 12.70
C SER A 155 -16.23 7.35 13.89
N SER A 156 -15.23 6.48 13.70
CA SER A 156 -14.20 6.15 14.71
C SER A 156 -13.00 7.10 14.67
N PHE A 157 -12.95 8.00 13.70
CA PHE A 157 -11.90 9.02 13.55
C PHE A 157 -12.13 10.29 14.39
N ILE A 158 -13.32 10.44 14.98
CA ILE A 158 -13.71 11.61 15.79
C ILE A 158 -13.50 11.36 17.30
N LEU A 159 -13.22 10.12 17.70
CA LEU A 159 -13.11 9.71 19.11
C LEU A 159 -11.87 8.83 19.35
N VAL A 160 -10.67 9.38 19.09
CA VAL A 160 -9.45 9.14 19.89
C VAL A 160 -8.62 10.41 19.84
#